data_AF-A0A350M4W6-F1
#
_entry.id   AF-A0A350M4W6-F1
#
_cell.length_a   1.000
_cell.length_b   1.000
_cell.length_c   1.000
_cell.angle_alpha   90.00
_cell.angle_beta   90.00
_cell.angle_gamma   90.00
#
_symmetry.space_group_name_H-M   'P 1'
#
loop_
_entity.id
_entity.type
_entity.pdbx_description
1 polymer ?
#
loop_
_entity_poly.entity_id
_entity_poly.type
_entity_poly.pdbx_seq_one_letter_code
_entity_poly.pdbx_strand_id
1 'polypeptide(L)'
;MKKILVIIAVLLSLSVPKANASHFLGGEITWECITSGINTGKLVFTFKLYCACYSGAASCPTSSVSIVNPLYGLYGGVSTIVCNNILPGNQGTDLSPTCYNPTQQLSCGLSIGAGGNQAMKEYVFVSAPVQINGIPAVSGSVFDWSSCCRPTTLNLVGQGSYWIRAVMFPYTDPSTSTVLSNGSTTGGPTCYDSSPKFAERPATVICSGYPFTYNHNAIDSDLDSLKYEWTLPMQSATNPVLWQAGYNTMSQLPGTFHSSLNVPATMSPTTGEISFTTIVT
;
A
#
# COMPACT_ATOMS: atom_id res chain seq x y z
N MET A 1 -17.72 -17.54 48.95
CA MET A 1 -16.79 -16.64 48.22
C MET A 1 -16.15 -17.32 47.00
N LYS A 2 -15.50 -18.49 47.11
CA LYS A 2 -14.92 -19.23 45.95
C LYS A 2 -15.88 -19.45 44.77
N LYS A 3 -17.14 -19.83 45.03
CA LYS A 3 -18.14 -20.08 43.97
C LYS A 3 -18.55 -18.80 43.20
N ILE A 4 -18.55 -17.64 43.87
CA ILE A 4 -18.86 -16.35 43.26
C ILE A 4 -17.70 -15.89 42.36
N LEU A 5 -16.45 -16.09 42.81
CA LEU A 5 -15.25 -15.81 42.00
C LEU A 5 -15.19 -16.65 40.71
N VAL A 6 -15.60 -17.93 40.76
CA VAL A 6 -15.66 -18.78 39.57
C VAL A 6 -16.72 -18.31 38.57
N ILE A 7 -17.90 -17.91 39.06
CA ILE A 7 -18.98 -17.39 38.19
C ILE A 7 -18.58 -16.07 37.54
N ILE A 8 -17.92 -15.18 38.30
CA ILE A 8 -17.39 -13.91 37.77
C ILE A 8 -16.31 -14.18 36.72
N ALA A 9 -15.37 -15.11 36.97
CA ALA A 9 -14.34 -15.48 36.00
C ALA A 9 -14.93 -16.06 34.69
N VAL A 10 -15.98 -16.89 34.78
CA VAL A 10 -16.67 -17.45 33.61
C VAL A 10 -17.41 -16.36 32.83
N LEU A 11 -18.11 -15.45 33.51
CA LEU A 11 -18.81 -14.33 32.86
C LEU A 11 -17.84 -13.33 32.19
N LEU A 12 -16.67 -13.06 32.79
CA LEU A 12 -15.62 -12.28 32.14
C LEU A 12 -15.00 -13.01 30.93
N SER A 13 -14.88 -14.34 30.97
CA SER A 13 -14.35 -15.12 29.83
C SER A 13 -15.31 -15.21 28.64
N LEU A 14 -16.61 -14.98 28.84
CA LEU A 14 -17.62 -14.90 27.77
C LEU A 14 -17.67 -13.51 27.10
N SER A 15 -16.92 -12.54 27.63
CA SER A 15 -16.91 -11.15 27.18
C SER A 15 -15.70 -10.81 26.30
N VAL A 16 -14.93 -11.80 25.83
CA VAL A 16 -13.76 -11.53 24.98
C VAL A 16 -14.28 -10.99 23.64
N PRO A 17 -13.98 -9.73 23.28
CA PRO A 17 -14.34 -9.23 21.96
C PRO A 17 -13.66 -10.12 20.91
N LYS A 18 -14.42 -10.55 19.90
CA LYS A 18 -13.83 -11.23 18.73
C LYS A 18 -12.83 -10.25 18.11
N ALA A 19 -11.54 -10.54 18.24
CA ALA A 19 -10.49 -9.80 17.58
C ALA A 19 -10.63 -10.03 16.07
N ASN A 20 -11.28 -9.09 15.38
CA ASN A 20 -11.28 -9.06 13.93
C ASN A 20 -9.94 -8.43 13.50
N ALA A 21 -8.99 -9.23 13.02
CA ALA A 21 -7.69 -8.74 12.56
C ALA A 21 -7.80 -8.18 11.13
N SER A 22 -7.73 -6.85 10.97
CA SER A 22 -7.69 -6.15 9.64
C SER A 22 -6.58 -6.72 8.79
N HIS A 23 -6.84 -7.32 7.64
CA HIS A 23 -5.77 -7.82 6.77
C HIS A 23 -5.57 -6.85 5.61
N PHE A 24 -4.64 -5.92 5.79
CA PHE A 24 -4.17 -5.08 4.69
C PHE A 24 -3.32 -5.95 3.75
N LEU A 25 -3.32 -5.65 2.46
CA LEU A 25 -2.59 -6.43 1.46
C LEU A 25 -1.49 -5.59 0.79
N GLY A 26 -1.58 -4.27 0.93
CA GLY A 26 -0.63 -3.31 0.42
C GLY A 26 -1.27 -1.95 0.24
N GLY A 27 -0.57 -1.06 -0.45
CA GLY A 27 -1.08 0.23 -0.85
C GLY A 27 0.03 1.10 -1.42
N GLU A 28 -0.36 2.27 -1.88
CA GLU A 28 0.50 3.22 -2.55
C GLU A 28 0.14 4.65 -2.12
N ILE A 29 1.16 5.50 -2.01
CA ILE A 29 1.03 6.93 -1.77
C ILE A 29 1.59 7.63 -3.00
N THR A 30 0.79 8.52 -3.60
CA THR A 30 1.20 9.39 -4.70
C THR A 30 0.80 10.84 -4.40
N TRP A 31 1.40 11.79 -5.10
CA TRP A 31 1.02 13.19 -5.07
C TRP A 31 1.05 13.79 -6.49
N GLU A 32 0.21 14.81 -6.69
CA GLU A 32 0.15 15.61 -7.92
C GLU A 32 0.36 17.08 -7.59
N CYS A 33 1.18 17.79 -8.37
CA CYS A 33 1.33 19.22 -8.29
C CYS A 33 0.23 19.96 -9.06
N ILE A 34 -0.51 20.84 -8.38
CA ILE A 34 -1.55 21.65 -9.02
C ILE A 34 -0.89 22.80 -9.79
N THR A 35 -0.99 22.77 -11.11
CA THR A 35 -0.36 23.76 -12.00
C THR A 35 -1.30 24.86 -12.49
N SER A 36 -2.59 24.80 -12.14
CA SER A 36 -3.58 25.80 -12.57
C SER A 36 -4.70 26.04 -11.55
N GLY A 37 -5.37 27.19 -11.68
CA GLY A 37 -6.50 27.57 -10.83
C GLY A 37 -6.12 28.11 -9.45
N ILE A 38 -7.11 28.23 -8.56
CA ILE A 38 -6.97 28.90 -7.25
C ILE A 38 -6.03 28.19 -6.26
N ASN A 39 -5.75 26.92 -6.49
CA ASN A 39 -4.85 26.10 -5.66
C ASN A 39 -3.49 25.83 -6.34
N THR A 40 -3.14 26.59 -7.38
CA THR A 40 -1.83 26.49 -8.04
C THR A 40 -0.69 26.50 -7.02
N GLY A 41 0.28 25.61 -7.19
CA GLY A 41 1.43 25.47 -6.31
C GLY A 41 1.20 24.59 -5.07
N LYS A 42 0.01 24.02 -4.89
CA LYS A 42 -0.28 23.03 -3.84
C LYS A 42 -0.22 21.61 -4.39
N LEU A 43 -0.05 20.65 -3.49
CA LEU A 43 -0.05 19.21 -3.79
C LEU A 43 -1.38 18.56 -3.43
N VAL A 44 -1.80 17.55 -4.17
CA VAL A 44 -2.90 16.64 -3.79
C VAL A 44 -2.33 15.24 -3.61
N PHE A 45 -2.49 14.68 -2.42
CA PHE A 45 -2.05 13.33 -2.13
C PHE A 45 -3.18 12.33 -2.39
N THR A 46 -2.83 11.21 -3.04
CA THR A 46 -3.70 10.05 -3.18
C THR A 46 -3.08 8.88 -2.40
N PHE A 47 -3.89 8.24 -1.57
CA PHE A 47 -3.55 6.98 -0.93
C PHE A 47 -4.50 5.91 -1.44
N LYS A 48 -3.97 4.86 -2.06
CA LYS A 48 -4.75 3.64 -2.31
C LYS A 48 -4.39 2.58 -1.27
N LEU A 49 -5.41 1.96 -0.70
CA LEU A 49 -5.25 0.90 0.29
C LEU A 49 -5.90 -0.39 -0.22
N TYR A 50 -5.13 -1.47 -0.19
CA TYR A 50 -5.57 -2.79 -0.59
C TYR A 50 -5.88 -3.63 0.64
N CYS A 51 -7.03 -4.28 0.61
CA CYS A 51 -7.61 -4.93 1.77
C CYS A 51 -8.21 -6.27 1.41
N ALA A 52 -7.99 -7.29 2.24
CA ALA A 52 -8.76 -8.51 2.15
C ALA A 52 -10.26 -8.21 2.37
N CYS A 53 -11.14 -8.91 1.66
CA CYS A 53 -12.58 -8.67 1.75
C CYS A 53 -13.45 -9.93 1.73
N TYR A 54 -12.87 -11.13 1.89
CA TYR A 54 -13.63 -12.37 2.10
C TYR A 54 -14.42 -12.34 3.43
N SER A 55 -15.39 -13.25 3.62
CA SER A 55 -16.17 -13.32 4.87
C SER A 55 -15.28 -13.60 6.07
N GLY A 56 -15.35 -12.75 7.10
CA GLY A 56 -14.48 -12.81 8.26
C GLY A 56 -13.12 -12.11 8.06
N ALA A 57 -12.84 -11.53 6.88
CA ALA A 57 -11.81 -10.51 6.77
C ALA A 57 -12.26 -9.29 7.57
N ALA A 58 -11.32 -8.67 8.28
CA ALA A 58 -11.68 -7.55 9.12
C ALA A 58 -11.77 -6.23 8.36
N SER A 59 -12.27 -5.24 9.08
CA SER A 59 -12.63 -3.93 8.53
C SER A 59 -11.40 -3.16 8.05
N CYS A 60 -11.56 -2.48 6.93
CA CYS A 60 -10.63 -1.45 6.48
C CYS A 60 -11.16 -0.07 6.81
N PRO A 61 -10.27 0.94 6.91
CA PRO A 61 -10.70 2.32 6.92
C PRO A 61 -11.65 2.57 5.75
N THR A 62 -12.80 3.16 6.02
CA THR A 62 -13.80 3.47 5.00
C THR A 62 -14.02 4.96 4.81
N SER A 63 -13.72 5.79 5.82
CA SER A 63 -13.99 7.23 5.76
C SER A 63 -12.76 8.04 5.37
N SER A 64 -11.67 7.92 6.13
CA SER A 64 -10.44 8.67 5.88
C SER A 64 -9.23 7.93 6.43
N VAL A 65 -8.07 8.35 5.95
CA VAL A 65 -6.75 7.95 6.46
C VAL A 65 -5.90 9.20 6.71
N SER A 66 -4.81 9.01 7.45
CA SER A 66 -3.84 10.06 7.74
C SER A 66 -2.46 9.59 7.32
N ILE A 67 -1.88 10.27 6.35
CA ILE A 67 -0.48 10.11 5.98
C ILE A 67 0.32 11.01 6.92
N VAL A 68 1.38 10.48 7.51
CA VAL A 68 2.26 11.21 8.44
C VAL A 68 3.63 11.44 7.82
N ASN A 69 4.33 12.47 8.31
CA ASN A 69 5.76 12.63 8.12
C ASN A 69 6.40 12.68 9.52
N PRO A 70 6.88 11.54 10.06
CA PRO A 70 7.21 11.39 11.46
C PRO A 70 8.57 11.97 11.85
N LEU A 71 9.47 12.19 10.88
CA LEU A 71 10.84 12.65 11.14
C LEU A 71 10.98 14.17 11.02
N TYR A 72 10.10 14.81 10.27
CA TYR A 72 10.11 16.23 10.05
C TYR A 72 8.65 16.65 10.08
N GLY A 73 8.18 17.24 11.19
CA GLY A 73 6.92 18.00 11.15
C GLY A 73 6.99 18.84 9.88
N LEU A 74 6.07 18.60 8.94
CA LEU A 74 6.29 18.90 7.52
C LEU A 74 6.88 20.30 7.41
N TYR A 75 7.87 20.47 6.56
CA TYR A 75 8.08 21.69 5.79
C TYR A 75 6.82 22.60 5.82
N GLY A 76 6.74 23.56 6.78
CA GLY A 76 5.55 24.40 7.01
C GLY A 76 4.61 24.09 8.20
N GLY A 77 4.93 23.19 9.12
CA GLY A 77 4.19 22.92 10.36
C GLY A 77 3.02 21.92 10.27
N VAL A 78 2.81 21.25 9.14
CA VAL A 78 1.76 20.23 9.01
C VAL A 78 2.30 18.89 9.51
N SER A 79 1.69 18.22 10.49
CA SER A 79 2.19 16.89 10.94
C SER A 79 1.54 15.72 10.21
N THR A 80 0.40 16.00 9.56
CA THR A 80 -0.54 14.99 9.09
C THR A 80 -1.29 15.49 7.86
N ILE A 81 -1.36 14.66 6.82
CA ILE A 81 -2.19 14.91 5.63
C ILE A 81 -3.38 13.96 5.70
N VAL A 82 -4.58 14.52 5.86
CA VAL A 82 -5.82 13.74 5.89
C VAL A 82 -6.30 13.51 4.46
N CYS A 83 -6.48 12.25 4.10
CA CYS A 83 -7.05 11.83 2.82
C CYS A 83 -8.44 11.22 3.07
N ASN A 84 -9.46 11.73 2.39
CA ASN A 84 -10.84 11.26 2.53
C ASN A 84 -11.17 10.27 1.42
N ASN A 85 -11.99 9.26 1.72
CA ASN A 85 -12.45 8.29 0.73
C ASN A 85 -13.30 8.99 -0.32
N ILE A 86 -13.02 8.71 -1.59
CA ILE A 86 -13.76 9.28 -2.72
C ILE A 86 -14.70 8.28 -3.39
N LEU A 87 -14.71 7.02 -2.93
CA LEU A 87 -15.53 5.97 -3.52
C LEU A 87 -17.01 6.08 -3.09
N PRO A 88 -17.97 5.79 -3.99
CA PRO A 88 -19.39 5.88 -3.69
C PRO A 88 -19.80 5.08 -2.45
N GLY A 89 -20.52 5.74 -1.53
CA GLY A 89 -21.00 5.11 -0.30
C GLY A 89 -19.89 4.67 0.67
N ASN A 90 -18.65 5.15 0.50
CA ASN A 90 -17.47 4.72 1.25
C ASN A 90 -17.16 3.22 1.08
N GLN A 91 -17.58 2.63 -0.04
CA GLN A 91 -17.39 1.21 -0.33
C GLN A 91 -16.17 1.00 -1.23
N GLY A 92 -15.30 0.07 -0.84
CA GLY A 92 -14.15 -0.32 -1.64
C GLY A 92 -14.58 -1.03 -2.92
N THR A 93 -13.76 -0.94 -3.96
CA THR A 93 -13.96 -1.65 -5.23
C THR A 93 -13.40 -3.07 -5.12
N ASP A 94 -14.23 -4.09 -5.34
CA ASP A 94 -13.79 -5.49 -5.42
C ASP A 94 -12.87 -5.68 -6.63
N LEU A 95 -11.68 -6.25 -6.39
CA LEU A 95 -10.63 -6.51 -7.39
C LEU A 95 -10.54 -7.99 -7.77
N SER A 96 -11.54 -8.79 -7.41
CA SER A 96 -11.59 -10.19 -7.78
C SER A 96 -11.71 -10.35 -9.29
N PRO A 97 -10.94 -11.28 -9.91
CA PRO A 97 -11.08 -11.53 -11.35
C PRO A 97 -12.44 -12.12 -11.67
N THR A 98 -12.94 -11.85 -12.88
CA THR A 98 -14.12 -12.55 -13.40
C THR A 98 -13.73 -13.97 -13.78
N CYS A 99 -14.32 -14.96 -13.13
CA CYS A 99 -14.08 -16.36 -13.43
C CYS A 99 -15.02 -16.83 -14.55
N TYR A 100 -14.52 -17.64 -15.48
CA TYR A 100 -15.36 -18.27 -16.51
C TYR A 100 -16.43 -19.17 -15.89
N ASN A 101 -16.05 -19.93 -14.85
CA ASN A 101 -16.97 -20.75 -14.09
C ASN A 101 -17.56 -19.94 -12.91
N PRO A 102 -18.86 -19.61 -12.90
CA PRO A 102 -19.47 -18.80 -11.86
C PRO A 102 -19.48 -19.50 -10.49
N THR A 103 -19.35 -20.83 -10.43
CA THR A 103 -19.26 -21.56 -9.15
C THR A 103 -17.89 -21.44 -8.48
N GLN A 104 -16.90 -20.90 -9.19
CA GLN A 104 -15.55 -20.61 -8.71
C GLN A 104 -15.28 -19.11 -8.59
N GLN A 105 -16.32 -18.27 -8.73
CA GLN A 105 -16.20 -16.82 -8.65
C GLN A 105 -15.67 -16.41 -7.27
N LEU A 106 -14.64 -15.58 -7.29
CA LEU A 106 -14.10 -14.91 -6.11
C LEU A 106 -14.82 -13.57 -5.95
N SER A 107 -15.21 -13.22 -4.74
CA SER A 107 -15.80 -11.91 -4.46
C SER A 107 -15.73 -11.58 -2.99
N CYS A 108 -15.77 -10.29 -2.68
CA CYS A 108 -15.94 -9.81 -1.33
C CYS A 108 -17.20 -10.40 -0.67
N GLY A 109 -17.08 -10.80 0.59
CA GLY A 109 -18.17 -11.35 1.39
C GLY A 109 -18.36 -12.87 1.26
N LEU A 110 -17.69 -13.57 0.33
CA LEU A 110 -17.71 -15.04 0.28
C LEU A 110 -16.75 -15.65 1.32
N SER A 111 -17.12 -16.75 1.94
CA SER A 111 -16.29 -17.46 2.94
C SER A 111 -15.02 -18.04 2.33
N ILE A 112 -13.94 -18.06 3.13
CA ILE A 112 -12.72 -18.81 2.81
C ILE A 112 -13.12 -20.29 2.59
N GLY A 113 -12.64 -20.89 1.50
CA GLY A 113 -12.91 -22.30 1.18
C GLY A 113 -14.02 -22.53 0.14
N ALA A 114 -14.91 -21.55 -0.11
CA ALA A 114 -15.71 -21.53 -1.33
C ALA A 114 -14.78 -21.19 -2.50
N GLY A 115 -14.14 -22.20 -3.10
CA GLY A 115 -13.15 -22.01 -4.18
C GLY A 115 -11.81 -21.41 -3.74
N GLY A 116 -11.51 -21.37 -2.44
CA GLY A 116 -10.27 -20.77 -1.93
C GLY A 116 -10.29 -19.23 -1.87
N ASN A 117 -11.45 -18.62 -1.60
CA ASN A 117 -11.64 -17.18 -1.65
C ASN A 117 -10.60 -16.35 -0.87
N GLN A 118 -9.79 -15.58 -1.61
CA GLN A 118 -8.83 -14.58 -1.10
C GLN A 118 -9.09 -13.22 -1.76
N ALA A 119 -10.37 -12.88 -1.95
CA ALA A 119 -10.80 -11.62 -2.57
C ALA A 119 -10.22 -10.39 -1.86
N MET A 120 -9.94 -9.37 -2.67
CA MET A 120 -9.35 -8.11 -2.26
C MET A 120 -10.18 -6.95 -2.77
N LYS A 121 -10.20 -5.85 -2.01
CA LYS A 121 -10.78 -4.58 -2.41
C LYS A 121 -9.78 -3.44 -2.35
N GLU A 122 -9.98 -2.46 -3.22
CA GLU A 122 -9.28 -1.18 -3.25
C GLU A 122 -10.12 -0.09 -2.60
N TYR A 123 -9.49 0.71 -1.75
CA TYR A 123 -9.99 2.00 -1.32
C TYR A 123 -9.11 3.10 -1.88
N VAL A 124 -9.71 4.21 -2.33
CA VAL A 124 -9.01 5.38 -2.84
C VAL A 124 -9.34 6.58 -1.96
N PHE A 125 -8.31 7.16 -1.35
CA PHE A 125 -8.42 8.32 -0.49
C PHE A 125 -7.64 9.49 -1.10
N VAL A 126 -8.22 10.68 -1.09
CA VAL A 126 -7.61 11.89 -1.68
C VAL A 126 -7.62 13.02 -0.65
N SER A 127 -6.50 13.74 -0.55
CA SER A 127 -6.38 14.91 0.33
C SER A 127 -7.07 16.13 -0.26
N ALA A 128 -7.40 17.11 0.58
CA ALA A 128 -7.55 18.48 0.09
C ALA A 128 -6.18 19.00 -0.45
N PRO A 129 -6.14 20.07 -1.26
CA PRO A 129 -4.88 20.71 -1.66
C PRO A 129 -4.03 21.11 -0.45
N VAL A 130 -2.82 20.57 -0.36
CA VAL A 130 -1.86 20.76 0.74
C VAL A 130 -0.73 21.66 0.27
N GLN A 131 -0.39 22.65 1.09
CA GLN A 131 0.84 23.42 0.91
C GLN A 131 1.97 22.75 1.69
N ILE A 132 3.04 22.38 1.00
CA ILE A 132 4.30 21.91 1.59
C ILE A 132 5.32 23.05 1.42
N ASN A 133 6.00 23.45 2.49
CA ASN A 133 6.86 24.64 2.54
C ASN A 133 8.34 24.33 2.85
N GLY A 134 9.23 24.49 1.89
CA GLY A 134 10.66 24.25 2.01
C GLY A 134 11.15 23.30 0.91
N ILE A 135 12.45 23.05 0.95
CA ILE A 135 13.12 22.08 0.08
C ILE A 135 13.02 20.71 0.77
N PRO A 136 12.49 19.65 0.12
CA PRO A 136 12.54 18.29 0.63
C PRO A 136 13.97 17.89 1.08
N ALA A 137 14.11 16.94 1.99
CA ALA A 137 15.43 16.52 2.46
C ALA A 137 16.21 15.87 1.31
N VAL A 138 17.53 16.10 1.24
CA VAL A 138 18.40 15.42 0.26
C VAL A 138 18.41 13.90 0.44
N SER A 139 18.16 13.42 1.66
CA SER A 139 17.98 12.00 1.99
C SER A 139 16.57 11.47 1.66
N GLY A 140 15.68 12.33 1.15
CA GLY A 140 14.28 12.05 0.92
C GLY A 140 13.38 12.41 2.11
N SER A 141 12.28 13.09 1.82
CA SER A 141 11.19 13.38 2.74
C SER A 141 10.17 12.25 2.70
N VAL A 142 10.00 11.53 3.81
CA VAL A 142 9.14 10.36 3.88
C VAL A 142 7.71 10.75 4.25
N PHE A 143 6.76 10.28 3.46
CA PHE A 143 5.33 10.29 3.75
C PHE A 143 4.88 8.85 3.95
N ASP A 144 4.35 8.52 5.12
CA ASP A 144 4.02 7.13 5.44
C ASP A 144 2.67 6.93 6.11
N TRP A 145 2.24 5.68 6.06
CA TRP A 145 1.11 5.16 6.79
C TRP A 145 1.48 3.78 7.35
N SER A 146 1.06 3.51 8.59
CA SER A 146 1.32 2.23 9.24
C SER A 146 0.06 1.64 9.88
N SER A 147 0.07 0.31 9.99
CA SER A 147 -0.97 -0.41 10.73
C SER A 147 -0.45 -1.76 11.24
N CYS A 148 -1.11 -2.30 12.25
CA CYS A 148 -0.71 -3.51 12.98
C CYS A 148 -0.76 -4.80 12.17
N CYS A 149 -1.61 -4.85 11.15
CA CYS A 149 -2.30 -6.10 10.90
C CYS A 149 -1.99 -6.62 9.49
N ARG A 150 -0.74 -7.05 9.31
CA ARG A 150 -0.36 -7.89 8.16
C ARG A 150 -1.04 -9.24 8.25
N PRO A 151 -1.61 -9.80 7.17
CA PRO A 151 -2.01 -11.19 7.18
C PRO A 151 -0.77 -12.07 7.27
N THR A 152 -0.93 -13.25 7.86
CA THR A 152 0.08 -14.29 7.77
C THR A 152 0.24 -14.71 6.32
N THR A 153 1.46 -14.68 5.81
CA THR A 153 1.82 -15.12 4.45
C THR A 153 2.87 -16.21 4.51
N LEU A 154 3.00 -16.99 3.44
CA LEU A 154 4.00 -18.07 3.35
C LEU A 154 5.44 -17.55 3.28
N ASN A 155 5.64 -16.34 2.76
CA ASN A 155 6.96 -15.80 2.46
C ASN A 155 7.60 -15.01 3.61
N LEU A 156 6.83 -14.62 4.64
CA LEU A 156 7.30 -13.75 5.71
C LEU A 156 7.22 -14.43 7.09
N VAL A 157 8.15 -14.06 7.97
CA VAL A 157 8.17 -14.56 9.35
C VAL A 157 7.15 -13.79 10.19
N GLY A 158 6.16 -14.53 10.70
CA GLY A 158 5.17 -14.04 11.65
C GLY A 158 4.09 -13.14 11.04
N GLN A 159 3.26 -12.61 11.93
CA GLN A 159 2.22 -11.63 11.60
C GLN A 159 2.72 -10.25 12.04
N GLY A 160 3.25 -9.46 11.09
CA GLY A 160 3.87 -8.17 11.37
C GLY A 160 2.94 -6.97 11.19
N SER A 161 3.48 -5.78 11.46
CA SER A 161 2.87 -4.52 11.01
C SER A 161 3.10 -4.29 9.50
N TYR A 162 2.39 -3.31 8.97
CA TYR A 162 2.64 -2.70 7.67
C TYR A 162 3.19 -1.30 7.83
N TRP A 163 4.12 -0.97 6.94
CA TRP A 163 4.58 0.39 6.71
C TRP A 163 4.61 0.65 5.20
N ILE A 164 3.75 1.56 4.75
CA ILE A 164 3.67 2.03 3.36
C ILE A 164 4.28 3.42 3.36
N ARG A 165 5.17 3.69 2.39
CA ARG A 165 5.79 5.00 2.25
C ARG A 165 5.85 5.45 0.81
N ALA A 166 5.88 6.76 0.63
CA ALA A 166 6.46 7.40 -0.54
C ALA A 166 7.54 8.40 -0.07
N VAL A 167 8.51 8.66 -0.93
CA VAL A 167 9.66 9.50 -0.60
C VAL A 167 9.79 10.59 -1.65
N MET A 168 9.73 11.84 -1.21
CA MET A 168 9.90 13.01 -2.07
C MET A 168 11.33 13.52 -1.96
N PHE A 169 11.99 13.72 -3.09
CA PHE A 169 13.34 14.27 -3.16
C PHE A 169 13.30 15.75 -3.57
N PRO A 170 14.40 16.51 -3.40
CA PRO A 170 14.47 17.89 -3.88
C PRO A 170 14.33 17.95 -5.40
N TYR A 171 13.49 18.88 -5.88
CA TYR A 171 13.42 19.19 -7.31
C TYR A 171 14.57 20.12 -7.71
N THR A 172 15.33 19.74 -8.73
CA THR A 172 16.37 20.57 -9.35
C THR A 172 15.89 21.01 -10.71
N ASP A 173 15.74 22.31 -10.92
CA ASP A 173 15.34 22.87 -12.20
C ASP A 173 16.40 22.52 -13.27
N PRO A 174 16.03 21.77 -14.33
CA PRO A 174 16.99 21.32 -15.34
C PRO A 174 17.56 22.48 -16.16
N SER A 175 16.89 23.64 -16.21
CA SER A 175 17.34 24.81 -16.97
C SER A 175 18.35 25.67 -16.20
N THR A 176 18.21 25.77 -14.88
CA THR A 176 19.06 26.62 -14.04
C THR A 176 20.03 25.84 -13.14
N SER A 177 19.86 24.52 -13.03
CA SER A 177 20.58 23.65 -12.08
C SER A 177 20.43 24.10 -10.62
N THR A 178 19.33 24.78 -10.29
CA THR A 178 19.05 25.25 -8.94
C THR A 178 18.00 24.37 -8.27
N VAL A 179 18.20 24.10 -6.97
CA VAL A 179 17.20 23.40 -6.17
C VAL A 179 16.10 24.37 -5.79
N LEU A 180 14.85 24.03 -6.11
CA LEU A 180 13.69 24.88 -5.82
C LEU A 180 13.00 24.46 -4.51
N SER A 181 12.52 25.45 -3.77
CA SER A 181 11.74 25.25 -2.54
C SER A 181 10.26 25.19 -2.87
N ASN A 182 9.57 24.12 -2.44
CA ASN A 182 8.12 24.09 -2.47
C ASN A 182 7.59 25.16 -1.52
N GLY A 183 6.80 26.12 -1.99
CA GLY A 183 6.19 27.18 -1.20
C GLY A 183 7.10 27.97 -0.25
N SER A 184 6.50 28.96 0.40
CA SER A 184 7.05 29.63 1.57
C SER A 184 5.90 30.18 2.43
N THR A 185 6.15 30.35 3.73
CA THR A 185 5.20 31.01 4.64
C THR A 185 4.94 32.47 4.25
N THR A 186 5.84 33.10 3.50
CA THR A 186 5.72 34.49 3.02
C THR A 186 5.48 34.61 1.51
N GLY A 187 5.85 33.59 0.74
CA GLY A 187 5.82 33.61 -0.74
C GLY A 187 4.63 32.91 -1.39
N GLY A 188 3.74 32.29 -0.60
CA GLY A 188 2.64 31.49 -1.12
C GLY A 188 3.06 30.07 -1.52
N PRO A 189 2.12 29.25 -2.02
CA PRO A 189 2.38 27.85 -2.39
C PRO A 189 3.11 27.75 -3.74
N THR A 190 4.12 26.89 -3.83
CA THR A 190 4.70 26.41 -5.09
C THR A 190 4.96 24.91 -4.98
N CYS A 191 4.86 24.23 -6.11
CA CYS A 191 5.28 22.85 -6.30
C CYS A 191 5.82 22.72 -7.73
N TYR A 192 6.66 21.73 -7.97
CA TYR A 192 7.40 21.62 -9.23
C TYR A 192 7.36 20.23 -9.86
N ASP A 193 6.90 19.23 -9.11
CA ASP A 193 7.04 17.83 -9.49
C ASP A 193 5.91 16.97 -8.88
N SER A 194 5.39 16.04 -9.68
CA SER A 194 4.39 15.06 -9.28
C SER A 194 5.02 13.68 -9.15
N SER A 195 4.55 12.85 -8.23
CA SER A 195 5.03 11.47 -8.20
C SER A 195 4.46 10.68 -9.38
N PRO A 196 5.13 9.60 -9.81
CA PRO A 196 4.52 8.65 -10.73
C PRO A 196 3.26 8.01 -10.13
N LYS A 197 2.32 7.66 -10.99
CA LYS A 197 1.08 6.95 -10.62
C LYS A 197 1.02 5.59 -11.28
N PHE A 198 0.48 4.59 -10.58
CA PHE A 198 0.21 3.27 -11.14
C PHE A 198 -1.17 3.26 -11.79
N ALA A 199 -1.20 3.04 -13.12
CA ALA A 199 -2.43 3.00 -13.89
C ALA A 199 -3.14 1.65 -13.82
N GLU A 200 -2.37 0.57 -13.70
CA GLU A 200 -2.92 -0.78 -13.60
C GLU A 200 -3.20 -1.13 -12.14
N ARG A 201 -4.38 -1.70 -11.88
CA ARG A 201 -4.69 -2.22 -10.54
C ARG A 201 -3.89 -3.51 -10.28
N PRO A 202 -3.53 -3.81 -9.02
CA PRO A 202 -2.82 -5.05 -8.72
C PRO A 202 -3.63 -6.28 -9.14
N ALA A 203 -2.97 -7.25 -9.76
CA ALA A 203 -3.52 -8.59 -9.95
C ALA A 203 -3.42 -9.39 -8.65
N THR A 204 -4.55 -9.83 -8.12
CA THR A 204 -4.65 -10.30 -6.72
C THR A 204 -4.70 -11.80 -6.55
N VAL A 205 -5.23 -12.51 -7.55
CA VAL A 205 -5.37 -13.96 -7.53
C VAL A 205 -5.00 -14.50 -8.90
N ILE A 206 -4.05 -15.43 -8.91
CA ILE A 206 -3.45 -16.01 -10.11
C ILE A 206 -3.52 -17.53 -10.00
N CYS A 207 -3.73 -18.21 -11.12
CA CYS A 207 -3.76 -19.67 -11.17
C CYS A 207 -2.37 -20.26 -10.92
N SER A 208 -2.28 -21.24 -10.02
CA SER A 208 -1.07 -22.02 -9.78
C SER A 208 -0.64 -22.78 -11.04
N GLY A 209 0.66 -22.79 -11.32
CA GLY A 209 1.28 -23.56 -12.41
C GLY A 209 1.25 -22.93 -13.80
N TYR A 210 0.72 -21.71 -13.94
CA TYR A 210 0.72 -20.99 -15.21
C TYR A 210 1.74 -19.85 -15.19
N PRO A 211 2.48 -19.63 -16.30
CA PRO A 211 3.27 -18.42 -16.48
C PRO A 211 2.38 -17.19 -16.37
N PHE A 212 2.83 -16.22 -15.57
CA PHE A 212 2.12 -14.98 -15.34
C PHE A 212 3.03 -13.79 -15.53
N THR A 213 2.48 -12.76 -16.18
CA THR A 213 3.14 -11.47 -16.39
C THR A 213 2.19 -10.37 -15.96
N TYR A 214 2.72 -9.35 -15.27
CA TYR A 214 1.98 -8.20 -14.81
C TYR A 214 2.83 -6.94 -14.90
N ASN A 215 2.20 -5.82 -15.25
CA ASN A 215 2.86 -4.52 -15.27
C ASN A 215 1.97 -3.52 -14.54
N HIS A 216 2.56 -2.74 -13.63
CA HIS A 216 1.84 -1.68 -12.91
C HIS A 216 1.43 -0.51 -13.81
N ASN A 217 2.00 -0.41 -15.02
CA ASN A 217 1.83 0.68 -15.96
C ASN A 217 2.01 2.03 -15.26
N ALA A 218 3.16 2.23 -14.62
CA ALA A 218 3.41 3.49 -13.94
C ALA A 218 3.62 4.61 -14.97
N ILE A 219 3.03 5.77 -14.69
CA ILE A 219 3.03 6.94 -15.57
C ILE A 219 3.50 8.13 -14.76
N ASP A 220 4.47 8.85 -15.30
CA ASP A 220 4.91 10.14 -14.78
C ASP A 220 4.35 11.25 -15.65
N SER A 221 3.62 12.21 -15.05
CA SER A 221 3.03 13.32 -15.79
C SER A 221 4.03 14.39 -16.18
N ASP A 222 5.15 14.47 -15.46
CA ASP A 222 6.22 15.44 -15.67
C ASP A 222 7.31 14.87 -16.59
N LEU A 223 7.11 13.63 -17.05
CA LEU A 223 7.95 12.87 -18.00
C LEU A 223 9.31 12.48 -17.44
N ASP A 224 9.37 12.30 -16.12
CA ASP A 224 10.57 11.79 -15.46
C ASP A 224 10.84 10.33 -15.82
N SER A 225 12.13 9.96 -15.80
CA SER A 225 12.54 8.59 -16.02
C SER A 225 12.08 7.68 -14.89
N LEU A 226 11.45 6.55 -15.23
CA LEU A 226 11.00 5.57 -14.25
C LEU A 226 12.02 4.45 -14.06
N LYS A 227 12.27 4.10 -12.80
CA LYS A 227 13.11 2.96 -12.41
C LYS A 227 12.39 2.13 -11.36
N TYR A 228 12.49 0.81 -11.51
CA TYR A 228 11.81 -0.15 -10.65
C TYR A 228 12.83 -1.05 -9.95
N GLU A 229 12.64 -1.28 -8.66
CA GLU A 229 13.44 -2.23 -7.89
C GLU A 229 12.60 -2.87 -6.77
N TRP A 230 12.94 -4.11 -6.42
CA TRP A 230 12.35 -4.75 -5.26
C TRP A 230 12.90 -4.13 -3.98
N THR A 231 12.07 -4.04 -2.95
CA THR A 231 12.48 -3.54 -1.64
C THR A 231 12.07 -4.47 -0.53
N LEU A 232 12.64 -4.26 0.67
CA LEU A 232 12.30 -5.04 1.84
C LEU A 232 10.87 -4.72 2.29
N PRO A 233 10.07 -5.72 2.67
CA PRO A 233 8.81 -5.49 3.36
C PRO A 233 9.12 -4.90 4.74
N MET A 234 8.43 -3.82 5.11
CA MET A 234 8.72 -3.09 6.36
C MET A 234 7.55 -3.20 7.35
N GLN A 235 7.90 -3.22 8.64
CA GLN A 235 6.95 -3.14 9.78
C GLN A 235 6.87 -1.72 10.34
N SER A 236 7.98 -0.98 10.26
CA SER A 236 8.09 0.43 10.63
C SER A 236 9.26 1.05 9.86
N ALA A 237 9.52 2.34 10.04
CA ALA A 237 10.56 3.07 9.34
C ALA A 237 11.98 2.45 9.41
N THR A 238 12.29 1.75 10.50
CA THR A 238 13.63 1.18 10.74
C THR A 238 13.63 -0.34 10.90
N ASN A 239 12.47 -1.00 10.77
CA ASN A 239 12.33 -2.41 11.06
C ASN A 239 11.76 -3.19 9.86
N PRO A 240 12.59 -3.94 9.12
CA PRO A 240 12.11 -4.85 8.07
C PRO A 240 11.38 -6.06 8.66
N VAL A 241 10.54 -6.71 7.83
CA VAL A 241 10.03 -8.06 8.09
C VAL A 241 11.07 -9.06 7.57
N LEU A 242 11.32 -10.11 8.33
CA LEU A 242 12.22 -11.18 7.91
C LEU A 242 11.52 -12.11 6.89
N TRP A 243 12.27 -12.56 5.91
CA TRP A 243 11.84 -13.58 4.95
C TRP A 243 11.88 -14.97 5.58
N GLN A 244 10.92 -15.83 5.20
CA GLN A 244 10.99 -17.26 5.46
C GLN A 244 12.09 -17.91 4.64
N ALA A 245 12.54 -19.11 5.05
CA ALA A 245 13.53 -19.86 4.30
C ALA A 245 13.07 -20.09 2.85
N GLY A 246 13.96 -19.84 1.89
CA GLY A 246 13.64 -19.95 0.46
C GLY A 246 13.12 -18.68 -0.20
N TYR A 247 12.78 -17.64 0.57
CA TYR A 247 12.35 -16.33 0.07
C TYR A 247 13.40 -15.25 0.34
N ASN A 248 13.43 -14.22 -0.49
CA ASN A 248 14.24 -13.02 -0.28
C ASN A 248 13.71 -11.84 -1.11
N THR A 249 14.34 -10.67 -1.01
CA THR A 249 13.94 -9.45 -1.71
C THR A 249 13.85 -9.63 -3.23
N MET A 250 14.72 -10.46 -3.82
CA MET A 250 14.75 -10.74 -5.26
C MET A 250 13.93 -11.98 -5.65
N SER A 251 13.34 -12.69 -4.69
CA SER A 251 12.53 -13.90 -4.90
C SER A 251 11.45 -13.98 -3.83
N GLN A 252 10.41 -13.17 -4.01
CA GLN A 252 9.36 -12.95 -3.01
C GLN A 252 8.20 -13.95 -3.11
N LEU A 253 8.10 -14.64 -4.24
CA LEU A 253 7.15 -15.70 -4.54
C LEU A 253 7.87 -17.07 -4.49
N PRO A 254 7.13 -18.20 -4.37
CA PRO A 254 7.76 -19.51 -4.35
C PRO A 254 8.67 -19.73 -5.56
N GLY A 255 9.98 -19.80 -5.31
CA GLY A 255 11.00 -20.09 -6.32
C GLY A 255 11.40 -21.56 -6.36
N THR A 256 12.55 -21.83 -6.99
CA THR A 256 13.11 -23.17 -7.20
C THR A 256 13.46 -23.91 -5.89
N PHE A 257 13.63 -23.18 -4.79
CA PHE A 257 13.76 -23.77 -3.45
C PHE A 257 12.53 -24.58 -3.03
N HIS A 258 11.34 -24.16 -3.45
CA HIS A 258 10.07 -24.77 -3.03
C HIS A 258 9.65 -25.88 -3.98
N SER A 259 9.91 -25.72 -5.27
CA SER A 259 9.66 -26.72 -6.31
C SER A 259 10.56 -26.44 -7.50
N SER A 260 11.14 -27.49 -8.10
CA SER A 260 11.95 -27.38 -9.31
C SER A 260 11.17 -26.91 -10.54
N LEU A 261 9.83 -26.92 -10.46
CA LEU A 261 8.94 -26.45 -11.52
C LEU A 261 8.62 -24.95 -11.43
N ASN A 262 9.02 -24.28 -10.35
CA ASN A 262 8.81 -22.84 -10.19
C ASN A 262 9.81 -22.02 -11.01
N VAL A 263 9.33 -20.93 -11.59
CA VAL A 263 10.15 -19.87 -12.18
C VAL A 263 10.11 -18.68 -11.22
N PRO A 264 11.23 -18.31 -10.56
CA PRO A 264 11.26 -17.21 -9.61
C PRO A 264 10.79 -15.89 -10.23
N ALA A 265 10.18 -15.03 -9.40
CA ALA A 265 9.77 -13.71 -9.84
C ALA A 265 10.96 -12.85 -10.27
N THR A 266 10.84 -12.27 -11.46
CA THR A 266 11.78 -11.26 -11.98
C THR A 266 11.03 -9.98 -12.26
N MET A 267 11.73 -8.84 -12.22
CA MET A 267 11.18 -7.54 -12.59
C MET A 267 12.12 -6.80 -13.53
N SER A 268 11.56 -6.25 -14.60
CA SER A 268 12.28 -5.33 -15.48
C SER A 268 12.53 -4.00 -14.76
N PRO A 269 13.79 -3.55 -14.61
CA PRO A 269 14.08 -2.30 -13.91
C PRO A 269 13.66 -1.05 -14.68
N THR A 270 13.32 -1.17 -15.97
CA THR A 270 12.91 -0.06 -16.84
C THR A 270 11.42 -0.02 -17.09
N THR A 271 10.76 -1.17 -17.17
CA THR A 271 9.31 -1.25 -17.48
C THR A 271 8.45 -1.59 -16.28
N GLY A 272 9.04 -2.09 -15.18
CA GLY A 272 8.29 -2.57 -14.03
C GLY A 272 7.51 -3.87 -14.30
N GLU A 273 7.70 -4.49 -15.47
CA GLU A 273 7.07 -5.77 -15.80
C GLU A 273 7.62 -6.88 -14.90
N ILE A 274 6.71 -7.57 -14.22
CA ILE A 274 6.98 -8.70 -13.35
C ILE A 274 6.57 -9.98 -14.06
N SER A 275 7.43 -11.01 -14.04
CA SER A 275 7.11 -12.33 -14.58
C SER A 275 7.52 -13.46 -13.63
N PHE A 276 6.69 -14.51 -13.54
CA PHE A 276 6.95 -15.71 -12.72
C PHE A 276 6.10 -16.91 -13.13
N THR A 277 6.40 -18.07 -12.55
CA THR A 277 5.53 -19.25 -12.53
C THR A 277 5.61 -19.87 -11.15
N THR A 278 4.47 -19.96 -10.46
CA THR A 278 4.40 -20.46 -9.08
C THR A 278 3.48 -21.67 -9.01
N ILE A 279 3.99 -22.77 -8.45
CA ILE A 279 3.24 -23.92 -8.00
C ILE A 279 3.27 -23.93 -6.47
N VAL A 280 2.08 -23.94 -5.87
CA VAL A 280 1.89 -24.09 -4.43
C VAL A 280 1.52 -25.55 -4.19
N THR A 281 2.39 -26.30 -3.52
CA THR A 281 2.18 -27.71 -3.11
C THR A 281 1.88 -27.80 -1.63
#